data_AF-A0A5E4ENS1-F1
#
_entry.id   AF-A0A5E4ENS1-F1
#
_cell.length_a   1.000
_cell.length_b   1.000
_cell.length_c   1.000
_cell.angle_alpha   90.00
_cell.angle_beta   90.00
_cell.angle_gamma   90.00
#
_symmetry.space_group_name_H-M   'P 1'
#
loop_
_entity.id
_entity.type
_entity.pdbx_description
1 polymer ?
#
loop_
_entity_poly.entity_id
_entity_poly.type
_entity_poly.pdbx_seq_one_letter_code
_entity_poly.pdbx_strand_id
1 'polypeptide(L)'
;MIVSAFVEERRRTLALTKPIPGPKGAISSMSGFWLIPQLSIAGLADAFTTVGQIEFYYKQFPENMRSIAGSLFFCGIAGSSYLSSLLIAVVHQTTEGAATGNWLPEDLNKGRLDYFYYLIAALGAINLGYFLVCANWYKYKGTENNNALGVEVELVRKKLLVDNEA
;
A
#
# COMPACT_ATOMS: atom_id res chain seq x y z
N MET A 1 -1.12 -8.92 2.04
CA MET A 1 -1.45 -9.24 3.44
C MET A 1 -2.47 -10.36 3.58
N ILE A 2 -3.62 -10.33 2.88
CA ILE A 2 -4.61 -11.43 2.94
C ILE A 2 -4.03 -12.79 2.49
N VAL A 3 -3.27 -12.81 1.38
CA VAL A 3 -2.59 -14.03 0.91
C VAL A 3 -1.61 -14.56 1.95
N SER A 4 -0.85 -13.67 2.60
CA SER A 4 0.10 -14.02 3.67
C SER A 4 -0.61 -14.58 4.91
N ALA A 5 -1.75 -14.01 5.30
CA ALA A 5 -2.57 -14.54 6.39
C ALA A 5 -3.04 -15.97 6.09
N PHE A 6 -3.51 -16.23 4.86
CA PHE A 6 -3.96 -17.56 4.47
C PHE A 6 -2.82 -18.59 4.42
N VAL A 7 -1.64 -18.17 3.94
CA VAL A 7 -0.42 -19.01 3.92
C VAL A 7 0.04 -19.32 5.35
N GLU A 8 -0.03 -18.35 6.26
CA GLU A 8 0.35 -18.53 7.67
C GLU A 8 -0.63 -19.45 8.42
N GLU A 9 -1.93 -19.32 8.17
CA GLU A 9 -2.97 -20.20 8.72
C GLU A 9 -2.75 -21.66 8.26
N ARG A 10 -2.36 -21.85 7.00
CA ARG A 10 -1.96 -23.16 6.45
C ARG A 10 -0.67 -23.69 7.07
N ARG A 11 0.37 -22.85 7.22
CA ARG A 11 1.64 -23.20 7.87
C ARG A 11 1.40 -23.65 9.32
N ARG A 12 0.61 -22.89 10.07
CA ARG A 12 0.28 -23.16 11.48
C ARG A 12 -0.49 -24.47 11.63
N THR A 13 -1.47 -24.71 10.76
CA THR A 13 -2.23 -25.98 10.75
C THR A 13 -1.30 -27.19 10.52
N LEU A 14 -0.33 -27.07 9.62
CA LEU A 14 0.65 -28.12 9.35
C LEU A 14 1.63 -28.34 10.51
N ALA A 15 2.08 -27.27 11.18
CA ALA A 15 2.92 -27.34 12.37
C ALA A 15 2.25 -28.06 13.55
N LEU A 16 0.93 -27.86 13.73
CA LEU A 16 0.15 -28.45 14.81
C LEU A 16 -0.23 -29.92 14.55
N THR A 17 -0.41 -30.29 13.27
CA THR A 17 -0.90 -31.63 12.89
C THR A 17 0.24 -32.63 12.62
N LYS A 18 1.41 -32.15 12.17
CA LYS A 18 2.61 -32.97 11.92
C LYS A 18 3.85 -32.27 12.48
N PRO A 19 4.07 -32.31 13.80
CA PRO A 19 5.21 -31.66 14.41
C PRO A 19 6.51 -32.37 14.03
N ILE A 20 7.39 -31.69 13.30
CA ILE A 20 8.78 -32.13 13.09
C ILE A 20 9.61 -31.47 14.21
N PRO A 21 10.31 -32.22 15.07
CA PRO A 21 11.14 -31.62 16.10
C PRO A 21 12.30 -30.84 15.47
N GLY A 22 12.39 -29.56 15.80
CA GLY A 22 13.45 -28.66 15.37
C GLY A 22 14.08 -27.90 16.55
N PRO A 23 15.26 -27.28 16.33
CA PRO A 23 16.06 -26.65 17.39
C PRO A 23 15.38 -25.47 18.12
N LYS A 24 14.23 -24.96 17.63
CA LYS A 24 13.40 -23.92 18.28
C LYS A 24 11.91 -24.29 18.38
N GLY A 25 11.53 -25.56 18.25
CA GLY A 25 10.13 -26.03 18.32
C GLY A 25 9.68 -26.86 17.10
N ALA A 26 8.38 -27.15 17.00
CA ALA A 26 7.79 -27.92 15.91
C ALA A 26 7.86 -27.15 14.58
N ILE A 27 8.66 -27.64 13.63
CA ILE A 27 8.83 -27.03 12.31
C ILE A 27 7.72 -27.51 11.39
N SER A 28 7.00 -26.58 10.75
CA SER A 28 6.04 -26.91 9.68
C SER A 28 6.79 -27.44 8.46
N SER A 29 6.38 -28.60 7.95
CA SER A 29 6.84 -29.17 6.67
C SER A 29 6.26 -28.42 5.45
N MET A 30 6.26 -27.08 5.49
CA MET A 30 5.74 -26.25 4.40
C MET A 30 6.91 -25.75 3.56
N SER A 31 6.81 -25.98 2.25
CA SER A 31 7.87 -25.60 1.32
C SER A 31 7.96 -24.08 1.17
N GLY A 32 9.19 -23.54 1.16
CA GLY A 32 9.45 -22.10 1.02
C GLY A 32 8.96 -21.50 -0.30
N PHE A 33 8.61 -22.32 -1.30
CA PHE A 33 8.01 -21.89 -2.57
C PHE A 33 6.67 -21.13 -2.37
N TRP A 34 5.97 -21.30 -1.25
CA TRP A 34 4.75 -20.55 -0.95
C TRP A 34 4.97 -19.05 -0.69
N LEU A 35 6.21 -18.63 -0.42
CA LEU A 35 6.56 -17.21 -0.26
C LEU A 35 6.60 -16.47 -1.61
N ILE A 36 6.81 -17.19 -2.71
CA ILE A 36 6.97 -16.63 -4.06
C ILE A 36 5.73 -15.82 -4.50
N PRO A 37 4.50 -16.36 -4.47
CA PRO A 37 3.33 -15.63 -4.96
C PRO A 37 3.03 -14.37 -4.14
N GLN A 38 3.27 -14.39 -2.83
CA GLN A 38 3.03 -13.20 -2.01
C GLN A 38 4.08 -12.10 -2.25
N LEU A 39 5.35 -12.48 -2.45
CA LEU A 39 6.43 -11.53 -2.71
C LEU A 39 6.35 -10.94 -4.11
N SER A 40 5.96 -11.74 -5.12
CA SER A 40 5.80 -11.25 -6.48
C SER A 40 4.67 -10.22 -6.59
N ILE A 41 3.50 -10.50 -6.00
CA ILE A 41 2.37 -9.58 -5.99
C ILE A 41 2.71 -8.30 -5.21
N ALA A 42 3.37 -8.43 -4.05
CA ALA A 42 3.79 -7.28 -3.26
C ALA A 42 4.78 -6.39 -4.02
N GLY A 43 5.80 -6.98 -4.65
CA GLY A 43 6.78 -6.23 -5.44
C GLY A 43 6.17 -5.56 -6.66
N LEU A 44 5.24 -6.22 -7.35
CA LEU A 44 4.54 -5.64 -8.49
C LEU A 44 3.67 -4.44 -8.06
N ALA A 45 2.94 -4.58 -6.94
CA ALA A 45 2.14 -3.50 -6.39
C ALA A 45 2.98 -2.28 -5.97
N ASP A 46 4.14 -2.52 -5.35
CA ASP A 46 5.06 -1.47 -4.91
C ASP A 46 5.68 -0.72 -6.10
N ALA A 47 6.08 -1.45 -7.15
CA ALA A 47 6.60 -0.86 -8.38
C ALA A 47 5.57 0.05 -9.07
N PHE A 48 4.33 -0.43 -9.23
CA PHE A 48 3.27 0.39 -9.83
C PHE A 48 2.92 1.62 -8.99
N THR A 49 2.86 1.48 -7.67
CA THR A 49 2.56 2.60 -6.77
C THR A 49 3.66 3.65 -6.83
N THR A 50 4.92 3.23 -6.82
CA THR A 50 6.08 4.13 -6.89
C THR A 50 6.11 4.90 -8.20
N VAL A 51 5.96 4.22 -9.34
CA VAL A 51 5.94 4.86 -10.66
C VAL A 51 4.76 5.84 -10.77
N GLY A 52 3.57 5.42 -10.33
CA GLY A 52 2.37 6.27 -10.34
C GLY A 52 2.51 7.52 -9.46
N GLN A 53 3.08 7.39 -8.26
CA GLN A 53 3.34 8.53 -7.37
C GLN A 53 4.35 9.51 -7.97
N ILE A 54 5.44 9.00 -8.54
CA ILE A 54 6.46 9.83 -9.18
C ILE A 54 5.85 10.60 -10.36
N GLU A 55 5.15 9.93 -11.27
CA GLU A 55 4.52 10.57 -12.42
C GLU A 55 3.46 11.60 -12.01
N PHE A 56 2.66 11.28 -10.99
CA PHE A 56 1.70 12.23 -10.41
C PHE A 56 2.40 13.46 -9.85
N TYR A 57 3.50 13.29 -9.12
CA TYR A 57 4.28 14.41 -8.60
C TYR A 57 4.85 15.27 -9.74
N TYR A 58 5.38 14.66 -10.79
CA TYR A 58 5.88 15.41 -11.95
C TYR A 58 4.78 16.17 -12.71
N LYS A 59 3.55 15.62 -12.79
CA LYS A 59 2.42 16.27 -13.47
C LYS A 59 1.74 17.37 -12.65
N GLN A 60 1.71 17.25 -11.32
CA GLN A 60 0.97 18.17 -10.46
C GLN A 60 1.82 19.25 -9.80
N PHE A 61 3.10 18.97 -9.47
CA PHE A 61 3.97 19.97 -8.87
C PHE A 61 4.61 20.89 -9.93
N PRO A 62 4.63 22.21 -9.70
CA PRO A 62 5.37 23.13 -10.55
C PRO A 62 6.88 22.83 -10.50
N GLU A 63 7.60 23.14 -11.58
CA GLU A 63 9.01 22.74 -11.76
C GLU A 63 9.94 23.16 -10.62
N ASN A 64 9.66 24.31 -10.00
CA ASN A 64 10.41 24.83 -8.86
C ASN A 64 10.20 24.06 -7.54
N MET A 65 9.17 23.20 -7.43
CA MET A 65 8.84 22.46 -6.21
C MET A 65 9.14 20.95 -6.29
N ARG A 66 9.70 20.47 -7.40
CA ARG A 66 10.00 19.04 -7.58
C ARG A 66 10.96 18.49 -6.52
N SER A 67 11.92 19.29 -6.05
CA SER A 67 12.84 18.90 -4.97
C SER A 67 12.11 18.69 -3.64
N ILE A 68 11.13 19.55 -3.31
CA ILE A 68 10.30 19.43 -2.10
C ILE A 68 9.44 18.15 -2.17
N ALA A 69 8.88 17.81 -3.34
CA ALA A 69 8.12 16.58 -3.53
C ALA A 69 8.99 15.33 -3.29
N GLY A 70 10.24 15.33 -3.79
CA GLY A 70 11.21 14.27 -3.51
C GLY A 70 11.55 14.14 -2.03
N SER A 71 11.80 15.26 -1.33
CA SER A 71 12.05 15.26 0.12
C SER A 71 10.86 14.73 0.92
N LEU A 72 9.63 15.14 0.56
CA LEU A 72 8.40 14.64 1.20
C LEU A 72 8.20 13.14 0.98
N PHE A 73 8.56 12.62 -0.19
CA PHE A 73 8.53 11.18 -0.46
C PHE A 73 9.43 10.40 0.51
N PHE A 74 10.69 10.81 0.65
CA PHE A 74 11.62 10.17 1.59
C PHE A 74 11.20 10.35 3.06
N CYS A 75 10.69 11.53 3.44
CA CYS A 75 10.10 11.74 4.76
C CYS A 75 8.90 10.81 5.00
N GLY A 76 8.10 10.54 3.97
CA GLY A 76 6.99 9.58 4.03
C GLY A 76 7.48 8.16 4.34
N ILE A 77 8.56 7.71 3.69
CA ILE A 77 9.19 6.41 3.96
C ILE A 77 9.78 6.35 5.38
N ALA A 78 10.41 7.43 5.84
CA ALA A 78 10.89 7.51 7.22
C ALA A 78 9.71 7.43 8.21
N GLY A 79 8.65 8.21 7.97
CA GLY A 79 7.43 8.21 8.77
C GLY A 79 6.74 6.86 8.82
N SER A 80 6.67 6.13 7.70
CA SER A 80 6.10 4.78 7.66
C SER A 80 6.93 3.78 8.48
N SER A 81 8.25 3.96 8.52
CA SER A 81 9.14 3.12 9.33
C SER A 81 8.88 3.33 10.82
N TYR A 82 8.75 4.58 11.27
CA TYR A 82 8.35 4.88 12.66
C TYR A 82 6.95 4.39 13.00
N LEU A 83 5.99 4.55 12.09
CA LEU A 83 4.64 4.06 12.27
C LEU A 83 4.60 2.53 12.41
N SER A 84 5.41 1.82 11.62
CA SER A 84 5.57 0.36 11.72
C SER A 84 6.08 -0.05 13.09
N SER A 85 7.14 0.61 13.59
CA SER A 85 7.67 0.35 14.94
C SER A 85 6.66 0.65 16.03
N LEU A 86 5.91 1.77 15.92
CA LEU A 86 4.84 2.11 16.86
C LEU A 86 3.72 1.07 16.85
N LEU A 87 3.30 0.62 15.67
CA LEU A 87 2.26 -0.39 15.53
C LEU A 87 2.68 -1.70 16.18
N ILE A 88 3.92 -2.14 15.96
CA ILE A 88 4.49 -3.33 16.62
C ILE A 88 4.50 -3.15 18.14
N ALA A 89 4.94 -1.99 18.64
CA ALA A 89 4.98 -1.70 20.07
C ALA A 89 3.57 -1.72 20.71
N VAL A 90 2.59 -1.10 20.06
CA VAL A 90 1.19 -1.09 20.51
C VAL A 90 0.62 -2.50 20.53
N VAL A 91 0.86 -3.29 19.48
CA VAL A 91 0.41 -4.69 19.42
C VAL A 91 1.07 -5.50 20.53
N HIS A 92 2.37 -5.35 20.74
CA HIS A 92 3.09 -6.04 21.81
C HIS A 92 2.50 -5.72 23.19
N GLN A 93 2.36 -4.43 23.50
CA GLN A 93 1.80 -3.97 24.78
C GLN A 93 0.35 -4.41 24.99
N THR A 94 -0.47 -4.38 23.95
CA THR A 94 -1.88 -4.79 24.02
C THR A 94 -2.02 -6.31 24.21
N THR A 95 -1.06 -7.08 23.68
CA THR A 95 -1.17 -8.54 23.68
C THR A 95 -0.43 -9.23 24.84
N GLU A 96 0.51 -8.54 25.51
CA GLU A 96 1.24 -9.08 26.67
C GLU A 96 0.33 -9.55 27.82
N GLY A 97 -0.88 -8.98 27.95
CA GLY A 97 -1.86 -9.35 28.97
C GLY A 97 -3.09 -10.11 28.46
N ALA A 98 -3.17 -10.45 27.16
CA ALA A 98 -4.36 -11.04 26.58
C ALA A 98 -4.45 -12.56 26.88
N ALA A 99 -5.61 -13.01 27.36
CA ALA A 99 -5.89 -14.44 27.63
C ALA A 99 -5.71 -15.36 26.41
N THR A 100 -5.67 -14.81 25.20
CA THR A 100 -5.44 -15.54 23.93
C THR A 100 -3.97 -15.75 23.56
N GLY A 101 -3.03 -15.27 24.38
CA GLY A 101 -1.58 -15.35 24.14
C GLY A 101 -1.03 -14.25 23.22
N ASN A 102 0.27 -13.97 23.36
CA ASN A 102 1.00 -12.96 22.59
C ASN A 102 0.84 -13.18 21.07
N TRP A 103 0.52 -12.13 20.31
CA TRP A 103 0.39 -12.18 18.84
C TRP A 103 1.75 -12.19 18.17
N LEU A 104 2.76 -11.60 18.84
CA LEU A 104 4.15 -11.51 18.38
C LEU A 104 5.16 -12.04 19.44
N PRO A 105 5.09 -13.30 19.88
CA PRO A 105 6.09 -13.89 20.77
C PRO A 105 7.37 -14.26 19.99
N GLU A 106 8.51 -14.37 20.70
CA GLU A 106 9.78 -14.83 20.12
C GLU A 106 9.68 -16.21 19.43
N ASP A 107 8.70 -17.03 19.86
CA ASP A 107 8.37 -18.31 19.26
C ASP A 107 7.18 -18.16 18.28
N LEU A 108 7.48 -17.98 17.00
CA LEU A 108 6.52 -17.74 15.92
C LEU A 108 5.43 -18.84 15.80
N ASN A 109 5.68 -20.03 16.35
CA ASN A 109 4.71 -21.14 16.33
C ASN A 109 3.63 -21.02 17.41
N LYS A 110 3.89 -20.25 18.48
CA LYS A 110 2.93 -19.97 19.56
C LYS A 110 2.17 -18.66 19.34
N GLY A 111 2.71 -17.79 18.50
CA GLY A 111 2.12 -16.50 18.15
C GLY A 111 0.94 -16.63 17.20
N ARG A 112 -0.11 -15.82 17.43
CA ARG A 112 -1.22 -15.70 16.47
C ARG A 112 -0.93 -14.59 15.45
N LEU A 113 0.12 -14.80 14.65
CA LEU A 113 0.57 -13.89 13.58
C LEU A 113 -0.55 -13.57 12.56
N ASP A 114 -1.49 -14.50 12.38
CA ASP A 114 -2.68 -14.35 11.54
C ASP A 114 -3.46 -13.06 11.86
N TYR A 115 -3.66 -12.74 13.15
CA TYR A 115 -4.40 -11.53 13.57
C TYR A 115 -3.64 -10.25 13.26
N PHE A 116 -2.31 -10.28 13.35
CA PHE A 116 -1.48 -9.16 12.95
C PHE A 116 -1.60 -8.89 11.44
N TYR A 117 -1.59 -9.94 10.61
CA TYR A 117 -1.82 -9.79 9.18
C TYR A 117 -3.23 -9.30 8.84
N TYR A 118 -4.27 -9.74 9.56
CA TYR A 118 -5.62 -9.21 9.42
C TYR A 118 -5.72 -7.74 9.82
N LEU A 119 -5.04 -7.32 10.90
CA LEU A 119 -5.00 -5.93 11.33
C LEU A 119 -4.35 -5.03 10.27
N ILE A 120 -3.20 -5.44 9.72
CA ILE A 120 -2.56 -4.71 8.62
C ILE A 120 -3.45 -4.70 7.38
N ALA A 121 -4.13 -5.80 7.05
CA ALA A 121 -5.05 -5.86 5.92
C ALA A 121 -6.23 -4.89 6.10
N ALA A 122 -6.81 -4.80 7.31
CA ALA A 122 -7.88 -3.87 7.63
C ALA A 122 -7.42 -2.41 7.53
N LEU A 123 -6.24 -2.09 8.09
CA LEU A 123 -5.62 -0.76 7.96
C LEU A 123 -5.36 -0.40 6.49
N GLY A 124 -4.88 -1.35 5.69
CA GLY A 124 -4.70 -1.18 4.25
C GLY A 124 -6.02 -0.92 3.51
N ALA A 125 -7.10 -1.63 3.86
CA ALA A 125 -8.41 -1.41 3.27
C ALA A 125 -8.99 -0.04 3.63
N ILE A 126 -8.83 0.41 4.89
CA ILE A 126 -9.22 1.75 5.33
C ILE A 126 -8.41 2.81 4.58
N ASN A 127 -7.10 2.62 4.45
CA ASN A 127 -6.23 3.54 3.70
C ASN A 127 -6.64 3.63 2.22
N LEU A 128 -6.96 2.50 1.59
CA LEU A 128 -7.46 2.47 0.21
C LEU A 128 -8.80 3.20 0.08
N GLY A 129 -9.72 2.99 1.02
CA GLY A 129 -11.01 3.71 1.05
C GLY A 129 -10.80 5.22 1.18
N TYR A 130 -9.93 5.65 2.09
CA TYR A 130 -9.56 7.06 2.24
C TYR A 130 -8.94 7.62 0.96
N PHE A 131 -8.01 6.90 0.34
CA PHE A 131 -7.40 7.28 -0.92
C PHE A 131 -8.43 7.47 -2.04
N LEU A 132 -9.40 6.55 -2.18
CA LEU A 132 -10.46 6.66 -3.19
C LEU A 132 -11.37 7.87 -2.96
N VAL A 133 -11.71 8.18 -1.71
CA VAL A 133 -12.49 9.38 -1.37
C VAL A 133 -11.71 10.65 -1.74
N CYS A 134 -10.43 10.72 -1.38
CA CYS A 134 -9.56 11.83 -1.76
C CYS A 134 -9.42 11.93 -3.28
N ALA A 135 -9.22 10.82 -4.00
CA ALA A 135 -9.09 10.80 -5.44
C ALA A 135 -10.36 11.28 -6.14
N ASN A 136 -11.55 10.94 -5.62
CA ASN A 136 -12.82 11.39 -6.17
C ASN A 136 -13.10 12.88 -5.89
N TRP A 137 -12.60 13.42 -4.77
CA TRP A 137 -12.67 14.85 -4.48
C TRP A 137 -11.57 15.69 -5.11
N TYR A 138 -10.49 15.07 -5.59
CA TYR A 138 -9.37 15.79 -6.17
C TYR A 138 -9.69 16.26 -7.59
N LYS A 139 -9.81 17.58 -7.78
CA LYS A 139 -9.90 18.19 -9.11
C LYS A 139 -8.56 18.14 -9.81
N TYR A 140 -8.47 17.33 -10.85
CA TYR A 140 -7.28 17.25 -11.70
C TYR A 140 -7.09 18.55 -12.50
N LYS A 141 -5.89 19.14 -12.40
CA LYS A 141 -5.48 20.35 -13.13
C LYS A 141 -5.59 20.24 -14.67
N GLY A 142 -5.66 19.03 -15.22
CA GLY A 142 -5.77 18.79 -16.67
C GLY A 142 -7.17 19.01 -17.26
N THR A 143 -8.23 18.98 -16.47
CA THR A 143 -9.60 19.16 -16.98
C THR A 143 -9.90 20.62 -17.33
N GLU A 144 -9.31 21.58 -16.60
CA GLU A 144 -9.47 23.00 -16.94
C GLU A 144 -8.71 23.39 -18.22
N ASN A 145 -7.48 22.88 -18.41
CA ASN A 145 -6.71 23.18 -19.62
C ASN A 145 -7.33 22.57 -20.88
N ASN A 146 -7.87 21.34 -20.83
CA ASN A 146 -8.52 20.73 -22.00
C ASN A 146 -9.82 21.45 -22.39
N ASN A 147 -10.57 21.95 -21.40
CA ASN A 147 -11.77 22.74 -21.67
C ASN A 147 -11.43 24.15 -22.17
N ALA A 148 -10.39 24.79 -21.63
CA ALA A 148 -9.93 26.09 -22.09
C ALA A 148 -9.35 26.04 -23.52
N LEU A 149 -8.51 25.05 -23.83
CA LEU A 149 -8.00 24.80 -25.18
C LEU A 149 -9.12 24.47 -26.17
N GLY A 150 -10.13 23.69 -25.75
CA GLY A 150 -11.30 23.40 -26.58
C GLY A 150 -12.09 24.66 -26.94
N VAL A 151 -12.32 25.54 -25.96
CA VAL A 151 -13.04 26.82 -26.17
C VAL A 151 -12.25 27.79 -27.03
N GLU A 152 -10.93 27.87 -26.86
CA GLU A 152 -10.07 28.77 -27.64
C GLU A 152 -9.98 28.33 -29.11
N VAL A 153 -9.85 27.03 -29.38
CA VAL A 153 -9.86 26.47 -30.74
C VAL A 153 -11.21 26.68 -31.42
N GLU A 154 -12.33 26.56 -30.68
CA GLU A 154 -13.66 26.78 -31.23
C GLU A 154 -13.93 28.25 -31.56
N LEU A 155 -13.42 29.19 -30.74
CA LEU A 155 -13.47 30.64 -31.01
C LEU A 155 -12.64 31.02 -32.25
N VAL A 156 -11.43 30.48 -32.38
CA VAL A 156 -10.57 30.71 -33.56
C VAL A 156 -11.23 30.14 -34.81
N ARG A 157 -11.82 28.94 -34.74
CA ARG A 157 -12.55 28.33 -35.85
C ARG A 157 -13.75 29.17 -36.29
N LYS A 158 -14.55 29.68 -35.36
CA LYS A 158 -15.68 30.58 -35.68
C LYS A 158 -15.22 31.86 -36.35
N LYS A 159 -14.11 32.45 -35.89
CA LYS A 159 -13.56 33.67 -36.48
C LYS A 159 -13.12 33.46 -37.93
N LEU A 160 -12.43 32.35 -38.20
CA LEU A 160 -11.98 32.00 -39.56
C LEU A 160 -13.13 31.71 -40.53
N LEU A 161 -14.27 31.19 -40.04
CA LEU A 161 -15.44 30.96 -40.89
C LEU A 161 -16.15 32.28 -41.24
N VAL A 162 -16.23 33.22 -40.30
CA VAL A 162 -16.81 34.56 -40.53
C VAL A 162 -15.96 35.38 -41.51
N ASP A 163 -14.63 35.29 -41.39
CA ASP A 163 -13.70 36.01 -42.28
C ASP A 163 -13.64 35.44 -43.72
N ASN A 164 -14.21 34.25 -43.96
CA ASN A 164 -14.24 33.59 -45.28
C ASN A 164 -15.59 33.75 -46.02
N GLU A 165 -16.61 34.30 -45.35
CA GLU A 165 -17.93 34.58 -45.93
C GLU A 165 -18.15 36.08 -46.25
N ALA A 166 -17.17 36.94 -45.98
CA ALA A 166 -17.16 38.38 -46.27
C ALA A 166 -16.28 38.73 -47.47
#